data_AF-A0A9E5ZBR9-F1
#
_entry.id   AF-A0A9E5ZBR9-F1
#
_cell.length_a   1.000
_cell.length_b   1.000
_cell.length_c   1.000
_cell.angle_alpha   90.00
_cell.angle_beta   90.00
_cell.angle_gamma   90.00
#
_symmetry.space_group_name_H-M   'P 1'
#
loop_
_entity.id
_entity.type
_entity.pdbx_description
1 polymer ?
#
loop_
_entity_poly.entity_id
_entity_poly.type
_entity_poly.pdbx_seq_one_letter_code
_entity_poly.pdbx_strand_id
1 'polypeptide(L)'
;MPPTQPPGVLEGVRILELARWQAAPRGGMILRDMGAEVIKLEWNKSSDLRNAGPFVGDMSVQFAAYNRGKKSVTLNARHPEGKELFFRLLEHSDVVLENFRPGTIDQMGFSYEQMCQVNPAIILASVSGFGQYGPYRDRQCFDPIIQAMSGIGHQTGRGFDQPIMAEGPIMDRTAALHATIGILGALRHRDRTGEGQWLEVSMLDGGITLEEVALAMCHETGTNDFTRAGSFIKCSDGYVSTGAARAGMWQRMLKVMGYDELSEDPEFAAPMFATDKAEIRMELLHLWCEERSVKEVEDALVGADIPVGRAMSIPEVLADKHLWEREVMMEEELPDGKKILVPGPTIIKFSKTPTTAGPIPQYGEHNQEVYGGLLGIDDQEMSRLVAEGVIT
;
A
#
# COMPACT_ATOMS: atom_id res chain seq x y z
N MET A 1 -19.68 28.88 -13.59
CA MET A 1 -18.47 28.33 -12.96
C MET A 1 -18.69 26.83 -12.82
N PRO A 2 -17.72 25.97 -13.14
CA PRO A 2 -17.83 24.56 -12.75
C PRO A 2 -18.06 24.49 -11.24
N PRO A 3 -18.90 23.56 -10.74
CA PRO A 3 -19.09 23.40 -9.30
C PRO A 3 -17.70 23.18 -8.67
N THR A 4 -17.34 24.03 -7.71
CA THR A 4 -16.13 23.88 -6.92
C THR A 4 -16.17 22.50 -6.30
N GLN A 5 -15.16 21.68 -6.61
CA GLN A 5 -15.04 20.33 -6.06
C GLN A 5 -15.13 20.43 -4.53
N PRO A 6 -15.94 19.59 -3.87
CA PRO A 6 -16.05 19.64 -2.42
C PRO A 6 -14.68 19.41 -1.79
N PRO A 7 -14.39 20.05 -0.64
CA PRO A 7 -13.12 19.91 0.05
C PRO A 7 -12.81 18.43 0.32
N GLY A 8 -11.52 18.08 0.26
CA GLY A 8 -11.07 16.72 0.54
C GLY A 8 -11.42 16.32 1.97
N VAL A 9 -11.59 15.01 2.24
CA VAL A 9 -11.95 14.54 3.59
C VAL A 9 -10.84 14.82 4.62
N LEU A 10 -9.61 15.03 4.17
CA LEU A 10 -8.47 15.46 4.99
C LEU A 10 -8.01 16.90 4.69
N GLU A 11 -8.89 17.73 4.12
CA GLU A 11 -8.56 19.14 3.93
C GLU A 11 -8.24 19.82 5.27
N GLY A 12 -7.17 20.63 5.27
CA GLY A 12 -6.63 21.26 6.47
C GLY A 12 -5.64 20.39 7.25
N VAL A 13 -5.43 19.12 6.87
CA VAL A 13 -4.37 18.28 7.45
C VAL A 13 -3.08 18.45 6.66
N ARG A 14 -1.99 18.82 7.34
CA ARG A 14 -0.64 18.94 6.79
C ARG A 14 0.30 17.88 7.36
N ILE A 15 1.02 17.19 6.50
CA ILE A 15 1.93 16.11 6.85
C ILE A 15 3.35 16.45 6.37
N LEU A 16 4.31 16.45 7.30
CA LEU A 16 5.74 16.46 6.96
C LEU A 16 6.20 15.02 6.78
N GLU A 17 6.59 14.66 5.56
CA GLU A 17 7.05 13.31 5.23
C GLU A 17 8.57 13.29 5.12
N LEU A 18 9.22 12.62 6.08
CA LEU A 18 10.65 12.29 6.11
C LEU A 18 10.88 10.83 5.67
N ALA A 19 9.98 10.30 4.83
CA ALA A 19 9.99 8.89 4.45
C ALA A 19 10.68 8.64 3.11
N ARG A 20 11.21 7.43 2.95
CA ARG A 20 11.90 6.94 1.75
C ARG A 20 11.34 5.61 1.29
N TRP A 21 11.67 5.20 0.08
CA TRP A 21 11.23 3.93 -0.49
C TRP A 21 9.69 3.84 -0.56
N GLN A 22 9.09 2.76 -0.05
CA GLN A 22 7.71 2.39 -0.41
C GLN A 22 6.71 2.47 0.75
N ALA A 23 6.97 1.83 1.90
CA ALA A 23 5.98 1.67 2.97
C ALA A 23 5.32 2.98 3.43
N ALA A 24 6.07 3.87 4.07
CA ALA A 24 5.53 5.15 4.53
C ALA A 24 5.15 6.09 3.37
N PRO A 25 5.95 6.27 2.30
CA PRO A 25 5.56 7.16 1.19
C PRO A 25 4.24 6.77 0.52
N ARG A 26 3.91 5.47 0.44
CA ARG A 26 2.62 5.02 -0.06
C ARG A 26 1.47 5.43 0.88
N GLY A 27 1.66 5.35 2.19
CA GLY A 27 0.68 5.82 3.18
C GLY A 27 0.44 7.33 3.07
N GLY A 28 1.52 8.11 3.00
CA GLY A 28 1.45 9.55 2.76
C GLY A 28 0.69 9.90 1.47
N MET A 29 0.95 9.19 0.37
CA MET A 29 0.21 9.41 -0.88
C MET A 29 -1.28 9.07 -0.78
N ILE A 30 -1.66 8.02 -0.04
CA ILE A 30 -3.07 7.71 0.21
C ILE A 30 -3.76 8.85 0.96
N LEU A 31 -3.12 9.40 2.01
CA LEU A 31 -3.63 10.54 2.77
C LEU A 31 -3.71 11.80 1.90
N ARG A 32 -2.72 12.02 1.02
CA ARG A 32 -2.73 13.10 0.03
C ARG A 32 -3.93 12.99 -0.90
N ASP A 33 -4.21 11.80 -1.42
CA ASP A 33 -5.33 11.58 -2.34
C ASP A 33 -6.70 11.79 -1.66
N MET A 34 -6.75 11.70 -0.32
CA MET A 34 -7.89 12.06 0.52
C MET A 34 -8.00 13.56 0.84
N GLY A 35 -7.01 14.38 0.44
CA GLY A 35 -7.03 15.83 0.59
C GLY A 35 -5.99 16.40 1.57
N ALA A 36 -5.15 15.57 2.20
CA ALA A 36 -4.07 16.08 3.05
C ALA A 36 -2.99 16.78 2.21
N GLU A 37 -2.43 17.85 2.75
CA GLU A 37 -1.22 18.46 2.19
C GLU A 37 0.01 17.71 2.68
N VAL A 38 0.62 16.91 1.80
CA VAL A 38 1.82 16.14 2.15
C VAL A 38 3.04 16.84 1.58
N ILE A 39 3.93 17.30 2.48
CA ILE A 39 5.18 17.97 2.18
C ILE A 39 6.31 16.96 2.39
N LYS A 40 6.85 16.42 1.30
CA LYS A 40 8.01 15.54 1.31
C LYS A 40 9.28 16.37 1.50
N LEU A 41 9.99 16.08 2.59
CA LEU A 41 11.27 16.71 2.92
C LEU A 41 12.40 15.89 2.31
N GLU A 42 13.03 16.42 1.27
CA GLU A 42 14.03 15.71 0.48
C GLU A 42 15.42 16.30 0.69
N TRP A 43 16.37 15.50 1.17
CA TRP A 43 17.72 16.02 1.34
C TRP A 43 18.52 15.98 0.03
N ASN A 44 18.59 14.85 -0.66
CA ASN A 44 19.31 14.77 -1.93
C ASN A 44 18.64 13.79 -2.90
N LYS A 45 18.70 14.09 -4.22
CA LYS A 45 18.09 13.26 -5.27
C LYS A 45 18.59 11.81 -5.24
N SER A 46 19.83 11.57 -4.81
CA SER A 46 20.43 10.23 -4.75
C SER A 46 20.04 9.37 -3.55
N SER A 47 19.30 9.92 -2.58
CA SER A 47 19.07 9.25 -1.30
C SER A 47 17.77 8.46 -1.24
N ASP A 48 16.97 8.50 -2.31
CA ASP A 48 15.64 7.91 -2.40
C ASP A 48 15.33 7.49 -3.86
N LEU A 49 14.07 7.13 -4.13
CA LEU A 49 13.58 6.60 -5.39
C LEU A 49 13.78 7.49 -6.63
N ARG A 50 14.14 8.77 -6.50
CA ARG A 50 14.43 9.62 -7.67
C ARG A 50 15.53 9.06 -8.57
N ASN A 51 16.45 8.26 -8.03
CA ASN A 51 17.51 7.59 -8.78
C ASN A 51 17.26 6.09 -9.01
N ALA A 52 16.05 5.58 -8.72
CA ALA A 52 15.68 4.18 -8.90
C ALA A 52 14.94 3.97 -10.22
N GLY A 53 15.53 3.24 -11.16
CA GLY A 53 14.88 2.89 -12.43
C GLY A 53 13.68 1.94 -12.28
N PRO A 54 12.91 1.72 -13.36
CA PRO A 54 13.07 2.31 -14.69
C PRO A 54 12.66 3.80 -14.75
N PHE A 55 13.07 4.49 -15.83
CA PHE A 55 12.82 5.92 -16.05
C PHE A 55 11.98 6.17 -17.30
N VAL A 56 11.13 7.19 -17.25
CA VAL A 56 10.52 7.83 -18.42
C VAL A 56 11.03 9.27 -18.46
N GLY A 57 11.87 9.60 -19.45
CA GLY A 57 12.65 10.84 -19.38
C GLY A 57 13.64 10.78 -18.22
N ASP A 58 13.62 11.76 -17.32
CA ASP A 58 14.38 11.79 -16.08
C ASP A 58 13.55 11.35 -14.85
N MET A 59 12.26 11.03 -15.04
CA MET A 59 11.36 10.65 -13.97
C MET A 59 11.44 9.15 -13.68
N SER A 60 11.77 8.80 -12.44
CA SER A 60 11.67 7.42 -11.95
C SER A 60 10.20 6.99 -11.87
N VAL A 61 9.89 5.84 -12.45
CA VAL A 61 8.56 5.20 -12.33
C VAL A 61 8.22 4.91 -10.87
N GLN A 62 9.21 4.51 -10.06
CA GLN A 62 9.00 4.24 -8.64
C GLN A 62 8.71 5.53 -7.87
N PHE A 63 9.49 6.60 -8.11
CA PHE A 63 9.24 7.87 -7.46
C PHE A 63 7.84 8.40 -7.79
N ALA A 64 7.48 8.40 -9.08
CA ALA A 64 6.17 8.83 -9.57
C ALA A 64 5.02 8.03 -8.92
N ALA A 65 5.19 6.71 -8.79
CA ALA A 65 4.17 5.83 -8.23
C ALA A 65 3.83 6.11 -6.75
N TYR A 66 4.75 6.67 -5.98
CA TYR A 66 4.62 6.87 -4.53
C TYR A 66 4.59 8.33 -4.09
N ASN A 67 4.90 9.28 -4.96
CA ASN A 67 5.06 10.68 -4.58
C ASN A 67 4.26 11.66 -5.43
N ARG A 68 3.47 11.19 -6.41
CA ARG A 68 2.57 12.08 -7.14
C ARG A 68 1.63 12.81 -6.18
N GLY A 69 1.34 14.05 -6.52
CA GLY A 69 0.47 14.97 -5.80
C GLY A 69 1.02 15.50 -4.46
N LYS A 70 2.18 15.03 -4.00
CA LYS A 70 2.87 15.61 -2.84
C LYS A 70 3.58 16.90 -3.23
N LYS A 71 3.80 17.77 -2.26
CA LYS A 71 4.75 18.88 -2.39
C LYS A 71 6.15 18.35 -2.11
N SER A 72 7.13 18.77 -2.91
CA SER A 72 8.54 18.45 -2.72
C SER A 72 9.29 19.70 -2.31
N VAL A 73 9.95 19.65 -1.15
CA VAL A 73 10.88 20.68 -0.69
C VAL A 73 12.22 20.06 -0.33
N THR A 74 13.29 20.83 -0.51
CA THR A 74 14.63 20.38 -0.17
C THR A 74 15.00 20.77 1.24
N LEU A 75 15.52 19.86 2.05
CA LEU A 75 15.95 20.18 3.40
C LEU A 75 17.20 19.38 3.81
N ASN A 76 18.28 20.09 4.11
CA ASN A 76 19.47 19.52 4.70
C ASN A 76 19.34 19.45 6.24
N ALA A 77 18.71 18.38 6.73
CA ALA A 77 18.53 18.12 8.15
C ALA A 77 19.82 17.93 8.97
N ARG A 78 21.00 17.91 8.32
CA ARG A 78 22.30 17.89 9.01
C ARG A 78 22.82 19.29 9.35
N HIS A 79 22.34 20.31 8.63
CA HIS A 79 22.68 21.70 8.91
C HIS A 79 21.88 22.18 10.14
N PRO A 80 22.49 22.93 11.09
CA PRO A 80 21.77 23.47 12.25
C PRO A 80 20.51 24.24 11.86
N GLU A 81 20.61 25.16 10.91
CA GLU A 81 19.44 25.90 10.40
C GLU A 81 18.43 25.03 9.66
N GLY A 82 18.86 23.90 9.08
CA GLY A 82 17.94 22.93 8.49
C GLY A 82 17.07 22.25 9.56
N LYS A 83 17.61 22.07 10.78
CA LYS A 83 16.84 21.58 11.92
C LYS A 83 15.85 22.63 12.40
N GLU A 84 16.28 23.88 12.51
CA GLU A 84 15.40 24.99 12.87
C GLU A 84 14.25 25.15 11.87
N LEU A 85 14.55 25.04 10.57
CA LEU A 85 13.57 25.10 9.50
C LEU A 85 12.55 23.94 9.57
N PHE A 86 12.98 22.73 9.95
CA PHE A 86 12.07 21.63 10.22
C PHE A 86 11.09 21.97 11.35
N PHE A 87 11.56 22.50 12.48
CA PHE A 87 10.69 22.85 13.60
C PHE A 87 9.74 24.00 13.26
N ARG A 88 10.17 24.98 12.46
CA ARG A 88 9.26 26.03 11.93
C ARG A 88 8.15 25.44 11.06
N LEU A 89 8.45 24.44 10.22
CA LEU A 89 7.40 23.72 9.48
C LEU A 89 6.47 22.93 10.41
N LEU A 90 7.03 22.35 11.49
CA LEU A 90 6.30 21.55 12.47
C LEU A 90 5.24 22.36 13.23
N GLU A 91 5.48 23.64 13.50
CA GLU A 91 4.52 24.59 14.09
C GLU A 91 3.21 24.68 13.28
N HIS A 92 3.29 24.43 11.97
CA HIS A 92 2.16 24.51 11.05
C HIS A 92 1.64 23.14 10.60
N SER A 93 2.17 22.05 11.15
CA SER A 93 1.90 20.70 10.66
C SER A 93 1.18 19.84 11.69
N ASP A 94 0.46 18.84 11.21
CA ASP A 94 -0.39 17.97 11.99
C ASP A 94 0.25 16.61 12.26
N VAL A 95 1.05 16.14 11.30
CA VAL A 95 1.66 14.82 11.32
C VAL A 95 3.10 14.90 10.82
N VAL A 96 4.02 14.20 11.48
CA VAL A 96 5.31 13.81 10.92
C VAL A 96 5.25 12.32 10.59
N LEU A 97 5.52 11.97 9.33
CA LEU A 97 5.56 10.59 8.85
C LEU A 97 6.98 10.21 8.44
N GLU A 98 7.51 9.14 9.04
CA GLU A 98 8.88 8.68 8.82
C GLU A 98 8.98 7.16 8.77
N ASN A 99 10.05 6.66 8.17
CA ASN A 99 10.34 5.22 8.13
C ASN A 99 11.83 4.88 8.25
N PHE A 100 12.53 5.64 9.09
CA PHE A 100 13.91 5.34 9.42
C PHE A 100 14.00 4.15 10.38
N ARG A 101 15.24 3.69 10.59
CA ARG A 101 15.49 2.70 11.64
C ARG A 101 15.18 3.33 13.00
N PRO A 102 14.63 2.54 13.95
CA PRO A 102 14.38 3.03 15.31
C PRO A 102 15.55 3.82 15.90
N GLY A 103 15.27 5.00 16.44
CA GLY A 103 16.25 5.94 17.00
C GLY A 103 17.00 6.83 16.00
N THR A 104 16.83 6.65 14.68
CA THR A 104 17.49 7.51 13.69
C THR A 104 16.95 8.94 13.74
N ILE A 105 15.62 9.10 13.87
CA ILE A 105 14.99 10.43 13.91
C ILE A 105 15.42 11.22 15.17
N ASP A 106 15.60 10.52 16.30
CA ASP A 106 16.15 11.11 17.52
C ASP A 106 17.60 11.56 17.33
N GLN A 107 18.44 10.72 16.70
CA GLN A 107 19.83 11.07 16.38
C GLN A 107 19.94 12.25 15.40
N MET A 108 18.94 12.42 14.54
CA MET A 108 18.83 13.59 13.65
C MET A 108 18.48 14.87 14.45
N GLY A 109 17.99 14.75 15.68
CA GLY A 109 17.59 15.85 16.55
C GLY A 109 16.12 16.24 16.39
N PHE A 110 15.28 15.27 16.01
CA PHE A 110 13.85 15.43 15.81
C PHE A 110 13.07 14.44 16.70
N SER A 111 13.45 14.30 17.97
CA SER A 111 12.74 13.35 18.85
C SER A 111 11.29 13.78 19.07
N TYR A 112 10.41 12.82 19.37
CA TYR A 112 8.99 13.12 19.62
C TYR A 112 8.81 14.14 20.75
N GLU A 113 9.62 14.06 21.80
CA GLU A 113 9.59 15.02 22.92
C GLU A 113 9.93 16.43 22.47
N GLN A 114 10.90 16.60 21.56
CA GLN A 114 11.24 17.90 21.00
C GLN A 114 10.12 18.42 20.09
N MET A 115 9.48 17.55 19.31
CA MET A 115 8.31 17.93 18.51
C MET A 115 7.17 18.42 19.41
N CYS A 116 6.87 17.72 20.51
CA CYS A 116 5.83 18.09 21.46
C CYS A 116 6.08 19.43 22.16
N GLN A 117 7.34 19.82 22.37
CA GLN A 117 7.68 21.14 22.92
C GLN A 117 7.28 22.29 21.99
N VAL A 118 7.31 22.03 20.67
CA VAL A 118 6.94 23.01 19.63
C VAL A 118 5.43 22.94 19.34
N ASN A 119 4.90 21.73 19.22
CA ASN A 119 3.49 21.48 18.90
C ASN A 119 2.97 20.28 19.72
N PRO A 120 2.26 20.51 20.84
CA PRO A 120 1.68 19.43 21.66
C PRO A 120 0.61 18.58 20.96
N ALA A 121 0.05 19.10 19.86
CA ALA A 121 -0.96 18.41 19.05
C ALA A 121 -0.35 17.52 17.94
N ILE A 122 0.99 17.50 17.82
CA ILE A 122 1.69 16.80 16.74
C ILE A 122 1.54 15.28 16.84
N ILE A 123 1.27 14.64 15.71
CA ILE A 123 1.28 13.18 15.59
C ILE A 123 2.61 12.77 14.97
N LEU A 124 3.34 11.85 15.59
CA LEU A 124 4.47 11.18 14.95
C LEU A 124 4.03 9.79 14.51
N ALA A 125 4.25 9.45 13.25
CA ALA A 125 3.99 8.13 12.69
C ALA A 125 5.29 7.50 12.19
N SER A 126 5.71 6.44 12.86
CA SER A 126 6.97 5.72 12.61
C SER A 126 6.72 4.36 11.99
N VAL A 127 7.17 4.12 10.76
CA VAL A 127 7.08 2.81 10.11
C VAL A 127 8.45 2.14 10.11
N SER A 128 8.57 0.98 10.74
CA SER A 128 9.85 0.25 10.81
C SER A 128 9.67 -1.24 10.49
N GLY A 129 10.78 -1.93 10.22
CA GLY A 129 10.74 -3.35 9.88
C GLY A 129 10.22 -4.24 11.01
N PHE A 130 10.67 -3.97 12.24
CA PHE A 130 10.50 -4.85 13.39
C PHE A 130 9.92 -4.16 14.62
N GLY A 131 9.39 -2.95 14.47
CA GLY A 131 8.91 -2.11 15.57
C GLY A 131 10.00 -1.24 16.22
N GLN A 132 9.56 -0.34 17.10
CA GLN A 132 10.41 0.56 17.89
C GLN A 132 10.97 -0.13 19.14
N TYR A 133 10.47 -1.32 19.48
CA TYR A 133 10.95 -2.20 20.54
C TYR A 133 10.99 -3.66 20.08
N GLY A 134 11.52 -4.54 20.94
CA GLY A 134 11.60 -5.98 20.66
C GLY A 134 12.98 -6.45 20.20
N PRO A 135 13.17 -7.78 20.05
CA PRO A 135 14.49 -8.39 19.87
C PRO A 135 15.16 -8.06 18.53
N TYR A 136 14.39 -7.58 17.55
CA TYR A 136 14.85 -7.31 16.19
C TYR A 136 14.85 -5.83 15.83
N ARG A 137 14.55 -4.95 16.79
CA ARG A 137 14.47 -3.49 16.64
C ARG A 137 15.60 -2.88 15.79
N ASP A 138 16.85 -3.28 16.06
CA ASP A 138 18.02 -2.66 15.42
C ASP A 138 18.41 -3.30 14.08
N ARG A 139 17.64 -4.28 13.59
CA ARG A 139 17.93 -4.97 12.33
C ARG A 139 17.47 -4.17 11.11
N GLN A 140 18.23 -4.28 10.02
CA GLN A 140 17.81 -3.75 8.73
C GLN A 140 16.68 -4.60 8.16
N CYS A 141 15.78 -3.97 7.43
CA CYS A 141 14.59 -4.62 6.93
C CYS A 141 14.22 -4.08 5.54
N PHE A 142 13.78 -5.00 4.69
CA PHE A 142 13.07 -4.75 3.45
C PHE A 142 11.98 -5.83 3.32
N ASP A 143 11.02 -5.61 2.42
CA ASP A 143 9.87 -6.48 2.21
C ASP A 143 10.20 -7.99 2.15
N PRO A 144 11.20 -8.47 1.36
CA PRO A 144 11.52 -9.91 1.29
C PRO A 144 11.94 -10.53 2.63
N ILE A 145 12.61 -9.74 3.49
CA ILE A 145 13.03 -10.20 4.82
C ILE A 145 11.82 -10.45 5.71
N ILE A 146 10.80 -9.60 5.60
CA ILE A 146 9.56 -9.78 6.35
C ILE A 146 8.73 -10.93 5.79
N GLN A 147 8.67 -11.11 4.47
CA GLN A 147 8.00 -12.28 3.90
C GLN A 147 8.64 -13.59 4.38
N ALA A 148 9.98 -13.62 4.52
CA ALA A 148 10.69 -14.78 5.06
C ALA A 148 10.42 -15.01 6.56
N MET A 149 10.27 -13.94 7.34
CA MET A 149 10.14 -14.04 8.82
C MET A 149 8.71 -14.17 9.32
N SER A 150 7.71 -13.67 8.57
CA SER A 150 6.30 -13.70 8.98
C SER A 150 5.62 -15.05 8.77
N GLY A 151 6.24 -15.97 8.02
CA GLY A 151 5.69 -17.27 7.68
C GLY A 151 4.96 -17.31 6.33
N ILE A 152 4.57 -16.16 5.77
CA ILE A 152 3.82 -16.07 4.50
C ILE A 152 4.57 -16.70 3.33
N GLY A 153 5.90 -16.55 3.26
CA GLY A 153 6.67 -17.16 2.17
C GLY A 153 6.68 -18.69 2.22
N HIS A 154 6.70 -19.25 3.44
CA HIS A 154 6.62 -20.70 3.63
C HIS A 154 5.20 -21.22 3.34
N GLN A 155 4.16 -20.48 3.73
CA GLN A 155 2.77 -20.85 3.44
C GLN A 155 2.47 -20.76 1.93
N THR A 156 2.95 -19.72 1.27
CA THR A 156 2.81 -19.53 -0.19
C THR A 156 3.54 -20.63 -0.97
N GLY A 157 4.72 -21.07 -0.50
CA GLY A 157 5.48 -22.17 -1.09
C GLY A 157 5.00 -23.56 -0.70
N ARG A 158 3.88 -23.72 0.01
CA ARG A 158 3.39 -25.03 0.43
C ARG A 158 3.07 -25.90 -0.80
N GLY A 159 3.58 -27.13 -0.80
CA GLY A 159 3.49 -28.05 -1.95
C GLY A 159 4.62 -27.92 -2.97
N PHE A 160 5.52 -26.96 -2.79
CA PHE A 160 6.77 -26.83 -3.53
C PHE A 160 7.97 -27.28 -2.67
N ASP A 161 9.14 -27.36 -3.29
CA ASP A 161 10.39 -27.80 -2.66
C ASP A 161 11.10 -26.69 -1.84
N GLN A 162 10.59 -25.45 -1.90
CA GLN A 162 11.14 -24.29 -1.23
C GLN A 162 10.06 -23.22 -0.93
N PRO A 163 10.29 -22.31 0.04
CA PRO A 163 9.44 -21.14 0.24
C PRO A 163 9.36 -20.27 -1.02
N ILE A 164 8.20 -19.66 -1.28
CA ILE A 164 7.95 -18.79 -2.42
C ILE A 164 7.48 -17.43 -1.91
N MET A 165 8.09 -16.35 -2.39
CA MET A 165 7.67 -14.99 -2.07
C MET A 165 6.62 -14.48 -3.06
N ALA A 166 5.77 -13.57 -2.59
CA ALA A 166 5.01 -12.72 -3.48
C ALA A 166 5.97 -11.69 -4.13
N GLU A 167 5.89 -11.55 -5.46
CA GLU A 167 6.67 -10.57 -6.22
C GLU A 167 6.29 -9.11 -5.89
N GLY A 168 5.02 -8.88 -5.53
CA GLY A 168 4.55 -7.58 -5.09
C GLY A 168 5.06 -7.25 -3.68
N PRO A 169 5.29 -5.96 -3.36
CA PRO A 169 5.81 -5.52 -2.06
C PRO A 169 4.71 -5.54 -0.99
N ILE A 170 4.17 -6.72 -0.69
CA ILE A 170 2.97 -6.91 0.14
C ILE A 170 3.17 -6.43 1.58
N MET A 171 4.38 -6.54 2.15
CA MET A 171 4.70 -6.08 3.50
C MET A 171 4.82 -4.56 3.56
N ASP A 172 5.43 -3.94 2.56
CA ASP A 172 5.43 -2.47 2.43
C ASP A 172 3.98 -1.94 2.31
N ARG A 173 3.12 -2.62 1.53
CA ARG A 173 1.71 -2.22 1.37
C ARG A 173 0.91 -2.39 2.65
N THR A 174 1.10 -3.51 3.36
CA THR A 174 0.42 -3.75 4.64
C THR A 174 0.82 -2.69 5.67
N ALA A 175 2.10 -2.36 5.77
CA ALA A 175 2.58 -1.30 6.67
C ALA A 175 2.03 0.09 6.27
N ALA A 176 1.98 0.41 4.97
CA ALA A 176 1.40 1.66 4.47
C ALA A 176 -0.08 1.83 4.88
N LEU A 177 -0.87 0.75 4.79
CA LEU A 177 -2.28 0.75 5.16
C LEU A 177 -2.46 0.96 6.66
N HIS A 178 -1.70 0.23 7.49
CA HIS A 178 -1.77 0.37 8.94
C HIS A 178 -1.29 1.75 9.41
N ALA A 179 -0.25 2.32 8.79
CA ALA A 179 0.19 3.67 9.08
C ALA A 179 -0.88 4.71 8.73
N THR A 180 -1.55 4.54 7.58
CA THR A 180 -2.69 5.38 7.17
C THR A 180 -3.82 5.30 8.19
N ILE A 181 -4.22 4.08 8.60
CA ILE A 181 -5.29 3.86 9.60
C ILE A 181 -4.90 4.47 10.94
N GLY A 182 -3.67 4.26 11.39
CA GLY A 182 -3.14 4.81 12.64
C GLY A 182 -3.17 6.34 12.63
N ILE A 183 -2.72 6.98 11.56
CA ILE A 183 -2.76 8.44 11.40
C ILE A 183 -4.20 8.95 11.45
N LEU A 184 -5.15 8.32 10.75
CA LEU A 184 -6.57 8.71 10.80
C LEU A 184 -7.14 8.57 12.22
N GLY A 185 -6.80 7.51 12.94
CA GLY A 185 -7.17 7.33 14.35
C GLY A 185 -6.56 8.39 15.26
N ALA A 186 -5.30 8.75 15.04
CA ALA A 186 -4.59 9.76 15.81
C ALA A 186 -5.12 11.17 15.55
N LEU A 187 -5.44 11.51 14.30
CA LEU A 187 -6.14 12.75 13.94
C LEU A 187 -7.49 12.82 14.65
N ARG A 188 -8.25 11.71 14.64
CA ARG A 188 -9.54 11.65 15.34
C ARG A 188 -9.41 11.83 16.86
N HIS A 189 -8.33 11.33 17.46
CA HIS A 189 -8.02 11.55 18.87
C HIS A 189 -7.72 13.03 19.12
N ARG A 190 -6.77 13.59 18.39
CA ARG A 190 -6.36 15.00 18.47
C ARG A 190 -7.52 15.97 18.28
N ASP A 191 -8.40 15.73 17.32
CA ASP A 191 -9.57 16.60 17.10
C ASP A 191 -10.55 16.58 18.29
N ARG A 192 -10.50 15.55 19.14
CA ARG A 192 -11.34 15.44 20.34
C ARG A 192 -10.68 15.98 21.60
N THR A 193 -9.36 15.85 21.70
CA THR A 193 -8.60 16.12 22.94
C THR A 193 -7.72 17.36 22.84
N GLY A 194 -7.33 17.76 21.63
CA GLY A 194 -6.29 18.74 21.37
C GLY A 194 -4.87 18.17 21.45
N GLU A 195 -4.71 16.87 21.75
CA GLU A 195 -3.41 16.23 21.99
C GLU A 195 -3.03 15.29 20.85
N GLY A 196 -1.76 15.34 20.44
CA GLY A 196 -1.18 14.41 19.50
C GLY A 196 -0.74 13.10 20.16
N GLN A 197 -0.21 12.18 19.36
CA GLN A 197 0.40 10.96 19.89
C GLN A 197 1.46 10.41 18.94
N TRP A 198 2.40 9.64 19.48
CA TRP A 198 3.31 8.84 18.70
C TRP A 198 2.68 7.46 18.44
N LEU A 199 2.59 7.09 17.18
CA LEU A 199 2.20 5.75 16.73
C LEU A 199 3.33 5.09 15.95
N GLU A 200 3.43 3.77 16.07
CA GLU A 200 4.37 2.97 15.32
C GLU A 200 3.68 1.84 14.55
N VAL A 201 4.29 1.42 13.45
CA VAL A 201 3.86 0.28 12.65
C VAL A 201 5.07 -0.56 12.30
N SER A 202 5.05 -1.82 12.77
CA SER A 202 6.01 -2.87 12.44
C SER A 202 5.57 -3.59 11.17
N MET A 203 6.45 -3.67 10.17
CA MET A 203 6.21 -4.49 8.98
C MET A 203 6.07 -5.97 9.34
N LEU A 204 6.87 -6.48 10.28
CA LEU A 204 6.78 -7.87 10.74
C LEU A 204 5.43 -8.18 11.37
N ASP A 205 4.93 -7.29 12.23
CA ASP A 205 3.63 -7.47 12.87
C ASP A 205 2.53 -7.52 11.81
N GLY A 206 2.59 -6.60 10.83
CA GLY A 206 1.70 -6.63 9.67
C GLY A 206 1.78 -7.95 8.91
N GLY A 207 2.97 -8.48 8.65
CA GLY A 207 3.15 -9.78 8.00
C GLY A 207 2.57 -10.94 8.82
N ILE A 208 2.79 -10.94 10.13
CA ILE A 208 2.28 -11.97 11.06
C ILE A 208 0.75 -11.96 11.08
N THR A 209 0.10 -10.78 11.04
CA THR A 209 -1.37 -10.70 11.03
C THR A 209 -1.99 -11.32 9.77
N LEU A 210 -1.26 -11.43 8.66
CA LEU A 210 -1.74 -12.14 7.47
C LEU A 210 -1.82 -13.66 7.68
N GLU A 211 -1.11 -14.18 8.69
CA GLU A 211 -1.02 -15.61 9.03
C GLU A 211 -1.70 -15.94 10.37
N GLU A 212 -2.50 -15.03 10.93
CA GLU A 212 -3.08 -15.15 12.29
C GLU A 212 -3.88 -16.44 12.50
N VAL A 213 -4.64 -16.88 11.48
CA VAL A 213 -5.43 -18.12 11.54
C VAL A 213 -4.53 -19.35 11.51
N ALA A 214 -3.50 -19.34 10.67
CA ALA A 214 -2.54 -20.43 10.59
C ALA A 214 -1.76 -20.58 11.90
N LEU A 215 -1.35 -19.47 12.49
CA LEU A 215 -0.66 -19.41 13.77
C LEU A 215 -1.54 -19.91 14.92
N ALA A 216 -2.78 -19.44 15.01
CA ALA A 216 -3.73 -19.88 16.03
C ALA A 216 -4.02 -21.38 15.90
N MET A 217 -4.28 -21.88 14.69
CA MET A 217 -4.52 -23.31 14.47
C MET A 217 -3.29 -24.15 14.85
N CYS A 218 -2.09 -23.74 14.42
CA CYS A 218 -0.86 -24.44 14.79
C CYS A 218 -0.63 -24.44 16.30
N HIS A 219 -0.99 -23.38 17.01
CA HIS A 219 -0.90 -23.31 18.47
C HIS A 219 -1.83 -24.31 19.15
N GLU A 220 -3.09 -24.38 18.71
CA GLU A 220 -4.11 -25.24 19.32
C GLU A 220 -3.93 -26.73 18.97
N THR A 221 -3.50 -27.05 17.74
CA THR A 221 -3.36 -28.45 17.29
C THR A 221 -1.95 -28.99 17.47
N GLY A 222 -0.93 -28.13 17.57
CA GLY A 222 0.47 -28.51 17.50
C GLY A 222 0.93 -28.96 16.10
N THR A 223 0.10 -28.77 15.06
CA THR A 223 0.40 -29.21 13.69
C THR A 223 0.40 -28.04 12.71
N ASN A 224 1.24 -28.13 11.68
CA ASN A 224 1.30 -27.11 10.62
C ASN A 224 0.43 -27.51 9.41
N ASP A 225 -0.85 -27.78 9.67
CA ASP A 225 -1.78 -28.35 8.66
C ASP A 225 -2.75 -27.32 8.06
N PHE A 226 -2.64 -26.05 8.45
CA PHE A 226 -3.47 -25.01 7.85
C PHE A 226 -3.23 -24.94 6.34
N THR A 227 -4.31 -25.05 5.59
CA THR A 227 -4.32 -24.92 4.13
C THR A 227 -5.42 -23.95 3.74
N ARG A 228 -5.08 -23.00 2.87
CA ARG A 228 -6.10 -22.11 2.28
C ARG A 228 -6.80 -22.85 1.15
N ALA A 229 -8.13 -22.81 1.16
CA ALA A 229 -8.92 -23.32 0.05
C ALA A 229 -8.75 -22.44 -1.20
N GLY A 230 -8.61 -23.07 -2.37
CA GLY A 230 -8.51 -22.42 -3.67
C GLY A 230 -7.18 -22.68 -4.37
N SER A 231 -7.25 -22.88 -5.69
CA SER A 231 -6.09 -23.09 -6.56
C SER A 231 -6.33 -22.43 -7.93
N PHE A 232 -5.29 -22.38 -8.76
CA PHE A 232 -5.45 -22.13 -10.18
C PHE A 232 -5.77 -23.45 -10.89
N ILE A 233 -6.85 -23.46 -11.65
CA ILE A 233 -7.33 -24.59 -12.42
C ILE A 233 -7.00 -24.35 -13.88
N LYS A 234 -6.32 -25.33 -14.49
CA LYS A 234 -5.90 -25.27 -15.88
C LYS A 234 -7.12 -25.34 -16.80
N CYS A 235 -7.12 -24.48 -17.80
CA CYS A 235 -8.00 -24.48 -18.96
C CYS A 235 -7.15 -24.79 -20.21
N SER A 236 -7.79 -24.98 -21.36
CA SER A 236 -7.10 -25.26 -22.63
C SER A 236 -6.15 -24.14 -23.09
N ASP A 237 -6.41 -22.88 -22.70
CA ASP A 237 -5.66 -21.68 -23.12
C ASP A 237 -5.21 -20.78 -21.96
N GLY A 238 -5.27 -21.27 -20.71
CA GLY A 238 -4.88 -20.49 -19.55
C GLY A 238 -5.26 -21.11 -18.21
N TYR A 239 -5.46 -20.26 -17.20
CA TYR A 239 -5.87 -20.69 -15.87
C TYR A 239 -6.97 -19.79 -15.33
N VAL A 240 -7.85 -20.36 -14.52
CA VAL A 240 -8.84 -19.64 -13.73
C VAL A 240 -8.69 -19.96 -12.25
N SER A 241 -9.18 -19.09 -11.38
CA SER A 241 -9.48 -19.44 -10.00
C SER A 241 -10.98 -19.30 -9.79
N THR A 242 -11.57 -20.30 -9.15
CA THR A 242 -13.00 -20.35 -8.85
C THR A 242 -13.21 -21.20 -7.59
N GLY A 243 -14.37 -21.09 -6.97
CA GLY A 243 -14.76 -22.03 -5.95
C GLY A 243 -16.17 -21.86 -5.44
N ALA A 244 -16.73 -22.96 -4.94
CA ALA A 244 -18.07 -23.00 -4.40
C ALA A 244 -18.07 -23.23 -2.88
N ALA A 245 -17.94 -22.14 -2.12
CA ALA A 245 -17.82 -22.17 -0.66
C ALA A 245 -19.12 -22.57 0.08
N ARG A 246 -20.26 -22.67 -0.62
CA ARG A 246 -21.56 -23.07 -0.05
C ARG A 246 -22.15 -24.21 -0.86
N ALA A 247 -22.87 -25.11 -0.19
CA ALA A 247 -23.52 -26.28 -0.80
C ALA A 247 -24.35 -25.91 -2.04
N GLY A 248 -25.25 -24.92 -1.92
CA GLY A 248 -26.09 -24.47 -3.04
C GLY A 248 -25.30 -23.92 -4.24
N MET A 249 -24.11 -23.36 -4.02
CA MET A 249 -23.23 -22.90 -5.11
C MET A 249 -22.55 -24.10 -5.79
N TRP A 250 -22.15 -25.11 -5.00
CA TRP A 250 -21.54 -26.32 -5.52
C TRP A 250 -22.54 -27.16 -6.32
N GLN A 251 -23.79 -27.26 -5.86
CA GLN A 251 -24.88 -27.88 -6.61
C GLN A 251 -25.09 -27.23 -7.98
N ARG A 252 -25.08 -25.89 -8.06
CA ARG A 252 -25.14 -25.19 -9.36
C ARG A 252 -23.93 -25.50 -10.22
N MET A 253 -22.73 -25.53 -9.63
CA MET A 253 -21.51 -25.88 -10.35
C MET A 253 -21.58 -27.29 -10.93
N LEU A 254 -22.06 -28.27 -10.16
CA LEU A 254 -22.26 -29.64 -10.64
C LEU A 254 -23.19 -29.71 -11.84
N LYS A 255 -24.31 -28.97 -11.81
CA LYS A 255 -25.23 -28.89 -12.96
C LYS A 255 -24.57 -28.26 -14.19
N VAL A 256 -23.79 -27.18 -14.02
CA VAL A 256 -23.01 -26.58 -15.11
C VAL A 256 -22.00 -27.57 -15.71
N MET A 257 -21.43 -28.43 -14.87
CA MET A 257 -20.48 -29.46 -15.29
C MET A 257 -21.14 -30.71 -15.87
N GLY A 258 -22.48 -30.80 -15.88
CA GLY A 258 -23.24 -31.95 -16.38
C GLY A 258 -23.38 -33.10 -15.39
N TYR A 259 -23.15 -32.86 -14.10
CA TYR A 259 -23.28 -33.83 -13.02
C TYR A 259 -24.56 -33.61 -12.20
N ASP A 260 -25.72 -33.53 -12.87
CA ASP A 260 -27.01 -33.29 -12.24
C ASP A 260 -27.34 -34.29 -11.11
N GLU A 261 -27.06 -35.58 -11.32
CA GLU A 261 -27.27 -36.63 -10.30
C GLU A 261 -26.45 -36.37 -9.03
N LEU A 262 -25.19 -35.94 -9.17
CA LEU A 262 -24.33 -35.59 -8.03
C LEU A 262 -24.79 -34.32 -7.32
N SER A 263 -25.52 -33.43 -8.01
CA SER A 263 -26.06 -32.21 -7.41
C SER A 263 -27.20 -32.49 -6.41
N GLU A 264 -27.84 -33.65 -6.53
CA GLU A 264 -28.94 -34.09 -5.68
C GLU A 264 -28.48 -35.06 -4.58
N ASP A 265 -27.29 -35.65 -4.71
CA ASP A 265 -26.68 -36.52 -3.71
C ASP A 265 -26.29 -35.72 -2.44
N PRO A 266 -26.94 -35.95 -1.28
CA PRO A 266 -26.62 -35.25 -0.04
C PRO A 266 -25.18 -35.46 0.45
N GLU A 267 -24.55 -36.59 0.07
CA GLU A 267 -23.16 -36.88 0.43
C GLU A 267 -22.17 -36.14 -0.47
N PHE A 268 -22.57 -35.73 -1.66
CA PHE A 268 -21.68 -35.07 -2.62
C PHE A 268 -21.94 -33.57 -2.77
N ALA A 269 -23.16 -33.12 -2.47
CA ALA A 269 -23.62 -31.73 -2.59
C ALA A 269 -23.22 -30.80 -1.42
N ALA A 270 -22.35 -31.23 -0.51
CA ALA A 270 -21.77 -30.35 0.50
C ALA A 270 -20.83 -29.30 -0.13
N PRO A 271 -20.43 -28.22 0.59
CA PRO A 271 -19.53 -27.20 0.04
C PRO A 271 -18.28 -27.80 -0.60
N MET A 272 -17.82 -27.22 -1.72
CA MET A 272 -16.76 -27.79 -2.56
C MET A 272 -15.48 -28.12 -1.77
N PHE A 273 -15.13 -27.29 -0.80
CA PHE A 273 -13.92 -27.43 0.03
C PHE A 273 -14.13 -28.20 1.34
N ALA A 274 -15.28 -28.85 1.55
CA ALA A 274 -15.48 -29.69 2.73
C ALA A 274 -14.59 -30.95 2.64
N THR A 275 -13.97 -31.31 3.76
CA THR A 275 -12.84 -32.26 3.83
C THR A 275 -13.19 -33.70 3.49
N ASP A 276 -14.47 -34.09 3.51
CA ASP A 276 -14.91 -35.47 3.28
C ASP A 276 -14.64 -35.96 1.84
N LYS A 277 -14.74 -35.05 0.85
CA LYS A 277 -14.59 -35.34 -0.59
C LYS A 277 -13.93 -34.21 -1.38
N ALA A 278 -13.19 -33.32 -0.72
CA ALA A 278 -12.57 -32.14 -1.36
C ALA A 278 -11.75 -32.51 -2.61
N GLU A 279 -10.94 -33.58 -2.53
CA GLU A 279 -10.08 -34.02 -3.63
C GLU A 279 -10.89 -34.43 -4.87
N ILE A 280 -11.92 -35.26 -4.70
CA ILE A 280 -12.79 -35.72 -5.79
C ILE A 280 -13.56 -34.54 -6.40
N ARG A 281 -14.11 -33.65 -5.56
CA ARG A 281 -14.82 -32.45 -6.04
C ARG A 281 -13.90 -31.54 -6.87
N MET A 282 -12.65 -31.38 -6.44
CA MET A 282 -11.64 -30.62 -7.19
C MET A 282 -11.27 -31.32 -8.50
N GLU A 283 -11.11 -32.64 -8.51
CA GLU A 283 -10.80 -33.41 -9.73
C GLU A 283 -11.88 -33.26 -10.80
N LEU A 284 -13.17 -33.33 -10.43
CA LEU A 284 -14.28 -33.09 -11.37
C LEU A 284 -14.19 -31.71 -12.02
N LEU A 285 -13.84 -30.69 -11.24
CA LEU A 285 -13.68 -29.33 -11.72
C LEU A 285 -12.44 -29.19 -12.63
N HIS A 286 -11.33 -29.83 -12.29
CA HIS A 286 -10.14 -29.87 -13.13
C HIS A 286 -10.43 -30.50 -14.50
N LEU A 287 -11.08 -31.67 -14.52
CA LEU A 287 -11.45 -32.37 -15.75
C LEU A 287 -12.37 -31.52 -16.63
N TRP A 288 -13.35 -30.84 -16.02
CA TRP A 288 -14.27 -29.99 -16.78
C TRP A 288 -13.58 -28.74 -17.34
N CYS A 289 -12.68 -28.11 -16.59
CA CYS A 289 -11.96 -26.91 -17.05
C CYS A 289 -10.90 -27.21 -18.12
N GLU A 290 -10.15 -28.32 -18.03
CA GLU A 290 -9.03 -28.59 -18.94
C GLU A 290 -9.45 -28.73 -20.42
N GLU A 291 -10.70 -29.14 -20.67
CA GLU A 291 -11.27 -29.28 -22.02
C GLU A 291 -11.84 -27.97 -22.59
N ARG A 292 -11.88 -26.89 -21.81
CA ARG A 292 -12.55 -25.63 -22.16
C ARG A 292 -11.57 -24.47 -22.18
N SER A 293 -11.85 -23.46 -22.97
CA SER A 293 -11.15 -22.18 -22.89
C SER A 293 -11.51 -21.46 -21.60
N VAL A 294 -10.62 -20.56 -21.14
CA VAL A 294 -10.89 -19.68 -19.99
C VAL A 294 -12.21 -18.94 -20.18
N LYS A 295 -12.48 -18.45 -21.41
CA LYS A 295 -13.71 -17.73 -21.72
C LYS A 295 -14.97 -18.58 -21.54
N GLU A 296 -14.96 -19.83 -22.03
CA GLU A 296 -16.10 -20.74 -21.88
C GLU A 296 -16.37 -21.06 -20.41
N VAL A 297 -15.30 -21.26 -19.63
CA VAL A 297 -15.38 -21.47 -18.19
C VAL A 297 -15.96 -20.24 -17.49
N GLU A 298 -15.43 -19.04 -17.80
CA GLU A 298 -15.92 -17.79 -17.22
C GLU A 298 -17.39 -17.54 -17.56
N ASP A 299 -17.79 -17.65 -18.84
CA ASP A 299 -19.16 -17.43 -19.28
C ASP A 299 -20.14 -18.40 -18.59
N ALA A 300 -19.77 -19.69 -18.50
CA ALA A 300 -20.61 -20.71 -17.88
C ALA A 300 -20.78 -20.53 -16.36
N LEU A 301 -19.68 -20.25 -15.64
CA LEU A 301 -19.72 -20.09 -14.19
C LEU A 301 -20.35 -18.75 -13.78
N VAL A 302 -20.05 -17.65 -14.46
CA VAL A 302 -20.70 -16.36 -14.23
C VAL A 302 -22.21 -16.47 -14.50
N GLY A 303 -22.60 -17.13 -15.61
CA GLY A 303 -24.01 -17.37 -15.94
C GLY A 303 -24.78 -18.18 -14.89
N ALA A 304 -24.06 -18.96 -14.06
CA ALA A 304 -24.61 -19.76 -12.98
C ALA A 304 -24.47 -19.13 -11.58
N ASP A 305 -24.09 -17.84 -11.49
CA ASP A 305 -23.84 -17.14 -10.23
C ASP A 305 -22.78 -17.86 -9.38
N ILE A 306 -21.64 -18.16 -10.02
CA ILE A 306 -20.46 -18.78 -9.41
C ILE A 306 -19.26 -17.86 -9.65
N PRO A 307 -18.50 -17.50 -8.60
CA PRO A 307 -17.35 -16.63 -8.75
C PRO A 307 -16.22 -17.35 -9.50
N VAL A 308 -15.65 -16.67 -10.48
CA VAL A 308 -14.52 -17.12 -11.27
C VAL A 308 -13.71 -15.91 -11.70
N GLY A 309 -12.39 -16.07 -11.78
CA GLY A 309 -11.52 -15.07 -12.38
C GLY A 309 -10.34 -15.72 -13.09
N ARG A 310 -10.09 -15.29 -14.32
CA ARG A 310 -8.86 -15.60 -15.04
C ARG A 310 -7.60 -15.19 -14.27
N ALA A 311 -6.59 -16.05 -14.30
CA ALA A 311 -5.24 -15.69 -13.89
C ALA A 311 -4.57 -14.85 -15.00
N MET A 312 -4.56 -13.53 -14.83
CA MET A 312 -3.98 -12.59 -15.80
C MET A 312 -2.51 -12.28 -15.49
N SER A 313 -1.71 -12.15 -16.54
CA SER A 313 -0.36 -11.56 -16.50
C SER A 313 -0.43 -10.03 -16.41
N ILE A 314 0.67 -9.37 -16.04
CA ILE A 314 0.72 -7.89 -15.96
C ILE A 314 0.35 -7.20 -17.28
N PRO A 315 0.82 -7.64 -18.46
CA PRO A 315 0.38 -7.05 -19.74
C PRO A 315 -1.12 -7.23 -20.00
N GLU A 316 -1.72 -8.35 -19.60
CA GLU A 316 -3.16 -8.58 -19.73
C GLU A 316 -3.95 -7.69 -18.78
N VAL A 317 -3.50 -7.52 -17.53
CA VAL A 317 -4.10 -6.55 -16.58
C VAL A 317 -4.03 -5.12 -17.13
N LEU A 318 -2.93 -4.73 -17.78
CA LEU A 318 -2.78 -3.42 -18.40
C LEU A 318 -3.76 -3.20 -19.57
N ALA A 319 -4.09 -4.27 -20.29
CA ALA A 319 -5.08 -4.23 -21.38
C ALA A 319 -6.52 -4.33 -20.87
N ASP A 320 -6.75 -4.69 -19.61
CA ASP A 320 -8.09 -4.88 -19.06
C ASP A 320 -8.80 -3.56 -18.79
N LYS A 321 -10.05 -3.44 -19.26
CA LYS A 321 -10.86 -2.23 -19.13
C LYS A 321 -11.16 -1.86 -17.68
N HIS A 322 -11.22 -2.83 -16.77
CA HIS A 322 -11.53 -2.61 -15.36
C HIS A 322 -10.47 -1.74 -14.67
N LEU A 323 -9.20 -1.91 -15.04
CA LEU A 323 -8.09 -1.08 -14.56
C LEU A 323 -8.37 0.41 -14.78
N TRP A 324 -8.80 0.74 -16.00
CA TRP A 324 -9.00 2.09 -16.48
C TRP A 324 -10.35 2.67 -16.06
N GLU A 325 -11.44 1.89 -16.18
CA GLU A 325 -12.78 2.30 -15.76
C GLU A 325 -12.86 2.60 -14.25
N ARG A 326 -12.00 1.95 -13.45
CA ARG A 326 -11.90 2.20 -12.00
C ARG A 326 -10.84 3.23 -11.61
N GLU A 327 -10.12 3.76 -12.60
CA GLU A 327 -9.04 4.74 -12.41
C GLU A 327 -7.99 4.21 -11.41
N VAL A 328 -7.70 2.91 -11.45
CA VAL A 328 -6.70 2.30 -10.57
C VAL A 328 -5.29 2.72 -11.01
N MET A 329 -5.10 2.90 -12.31
CA MET A 329 -3.92 3.51 -12.93
C MET A 329 -4.35 4.69 -13.82
N MET A 330 -3.45 5.63 -14.05
CA MET A 330 -3.64 6.76 -14.95
C MET A 330 -2.34 7.11 -15.67
N GLU A 331 -2.46 7.69 -16.85
CA GLU A 331 -1.33 8.30 -17.55
C GLU A 331 -1.19 9.77 -17.11
N GLU A 332 0.04 10.19 -16.87
CA GLU A 332 0.38 11.58 -16.59
C GLU A 332 1.39 12.09 -17.64
N GLU A 333 1.22 13.32 -18.10
CA GLU A 333 2.15 13.97 -19.01
C GLU A 333 3.26 14.66 -18.21
N LEU A 334 4.51 14.31 -18.53
CA LEU A 334 5.70 14.92 -17.95
C LEU A 334 6.02 16.26 -18.64
N PRO A 335 6.84 17.13 -18.01
CA PRO A 335 7.22 18.43 -18.60
C PRO A 335 7.86 18.35 -20.00
N ASP A 336 8.47 17.21 -20.35
CA ASP A 336 9.07 16.96 -21.67
C ASP A 336 8.08 16.39 -22.70
N GLY A 337 6.79 16.31 -22.36
CA GLY A 337 5.70 15.81 -23.20
C GLY A 337 5.58 14.27 -23.25
N LYS A 338 6.44 13.53 -22.56
CA LYS A 338 6.30 12.07 -22.45
C LYS A 338 5.18 11.71 -21.49
N LYS A 339 4.59 10.53 -21.67
CA LYS A 339 3.60 9.98 -20.74
C LYS A 339 4.22 8.93 -19.83
N ILE A 340 3.86 8.99 -18.56
CA ILE A 340 4.23 7.99 -17.55
C ILE A 340 2.97 7.38 -16.94
N LEU A 341 3.00 6.07 -16.71
CA LEU A 341 1.92 5.38 -16.01
C LEU A 341 2.15 5.47 -14.50
N VAL A 342 1.16 5.98 -13.78
CA VAL A 342 1.16 6.08 -12.31
C VAL A 342 -0.13 5.48 -11.76
N PRO A 343 -0.17 5.09 -10.47
CA PRO A 343 -1.45 4.77 -9.84
C PRO A 343 -2.41 5.95 -9.98
N GLY A 344 -3.70 5.70 -10.17
CA GLY A 344 -4.72 6.75 -10.11
C GLY A 344 -4.99 7.19 -8.67
N PRO A 345 -6.04 8.01 -8.42
CA PRO A 345 -6.44 8.35 -7.05
C PRO A 345 -6.59 7.09 -6.18
N THR A 346 -6.40 7.23 -4.86
CA THR A 346 -6.63 6.11 -3.93
C THR A 346 -7.92 5.34 -4.25
N ILE A 347 -7.87 4.01 -4.10
CA ILE A 347 -8.98 3.10 -4.47
C ILE A 347 -10.24 3.28 -3.61
N ILE A 348 -10.17 4.12 -2.57
CA ILE A 348 -11.29 4.48 -1.71
C ILE A 348 -12.15 5.51 -2.44
N LYS A 349 -13.36 5.11 -2.85
CA LYS A 349 -14.31 5.96 -3.57
C LYS A 349 -15.38 6.51 -2.62
N PHE A 350 -15.16 7.70 -2.09
CA PHE A 350 -16.15 8.39 -1.25
C PHE A 350 -17.27 8.99 -2.10
N SER A 351 -18.52 8.87 -1.64
CA SER A 351 -19.69 9.38 -2.36
C SER A 351 -19.87 10.90 -2.30
N LYS A 352 -19.20 11.58 -1.36
CA LYS A 352 -19.35 13.03 -1.11
C LYS A 352 -18.07 13.84 -1.29
N THR A 353 -16.91 13.22 -1.10
CA THR A 353 -15.58 13.86 -1.13
C THR A 353 -14.66 13.07 -2.04
N PRO A 354 -14.82 13.17 -3.38
CA PRO A 354 -14.04 12.37 -4.33
C PRO A 354 -12.55 12.56 -4.12
N THR A 355 -11.80 11.47 -4.18
CA THR A 355 -10.34 11.48 -4.08
C THR A 355 -9.72 11.89 -5.40
N THR A 356 -8.54 12.51 -5.36
CA THR A 356 -7.85 12.97 -6.56
C THR A 356 -6.42 12.46 -6.56
N ALA A 357 -5.82 12.34 -7.75
CA ALA A 357 -4.38 12.28 -7.91
C ALA A 357 -3.87 13.71 -8.22
N GLY A 358 -2.61 13.98 -7.96
CA GLY A 358 -1.96 15.26 -8.30
C GLY A 358 -0.69 15.03 -9.10
N PRO A 359 -0.04 16.09 -9.58
CA PRO A 359 1.13 15.99 -10.45
C PRO A 359 2.35 15.39 -9.73
N ILE A 360 3.26 14.77 -10.46
CA ILE A 360 4.52 14.25 -9.92
C ILE A 360 5.47 15.41 -9.66
N PRO A 361 5.88 15.66 -8.40
CA PRO A 361 6.66 16.85 -8.08
C PRO A 361 8.12 16.74 -8.56
N GLN A 362 8.61 17.81 -9.17
CA GLN A 362 10.04 18.01 -9.37
C GLN A 362 10.74 18.22 -8.03
N TYR A 363 12.03 17.91 -7.97
CA TYR A 363 12.81 18.04 -6.74
C TYR A 363 12.92 19.50 -6.32
N GLY A 364 12.43 19.82 -5.12
CA GLY A 364 12.44 21.19 -4.60
C GLY A 364 11.44 22.13 -5.26
N GLU A 365 10.54 21.61 -6.09
CA GLU A 365 9.56 22.42 -6.86
C GLU A 365 8.76 23.37 -5.97
N HIS A 366 8.50 22.97 -4.73
CA HIS A 366 7.62 23.69 -3.83
C HIS A 366 8.39 24.48 -2.76
N ASN A 367 9.71 24.67 -2.91
CA ASN A 367 10.53 25.44 -1.95
C ASN A 367 9.96 26.85 -1.73
N GLN A 368 9.69 27.61 -2.80
CA GLN A 368 9.13 28.96 -2.68
C GLN A 368 7.74 28.96 -2.07
N GLU A 369 6.88 28.02 -2.48
CA GLU A 369 5.51 27.94 -1.99
C GLU A 369 5.47 27.64 -0.49
N VAL A 370 6.27 26.68 -0.03
CA VAL A 370 6.28 26.24 1.36
C VAL A 370 7.09 27.21 2.22
N TYR A 371 8.35 27.48 1.90
CA TYR A 371 9.17 28.35 2.76
C TYR A 371 8.73 29.82 2.67
N GLY A 372 8.44 30.33 1.48
CA GLY A 372 7.95 31.70 1.32
C GLY A 372 6.49 31.87 1.73
N GLY A 373 5.61 30.99 1.25
CA GLY A 373 4.18 31.09 1.50
C GLY A 373 3.77 30.70 2.92
N LEU A 374 4.27 29.57 3.45
CA LEU A 374 3.87 29.09 4.78
C LEU A 374 4.69 29.74 5.90
N LEU A 375 6.01 29.88 5.73
CA LEU A 375 6.89 30.40 6.80
C LEU A 375 7.21 31.89 6.69
N GLY A 376 6.77 32.56 5.61
CA GLY A 376 7.04 33.98 5.39
C GLY A 376 8.52 34.30 5.15
N ILE A 377 9.31 33.33 4.66
CA ILE A 377 10.71 33.54 4.31
C ILE A 377 10.78 34.37 3.03
N ASP A 378 11.42 35.54 3.10
CA ASP A 378 11.58 36.40 1.93
C ASP A 378 12.66 35.88 0.96
N ASP A 379 12.73 36.47 -0.23
CA ASP A 379 13.66 36.05 -1.28
C ASP A 379 15.14 36.21 -0.89
N GLN A 380 15.45 37.16 0.02
CA GLN A 380 16.81 37.39 0.48
C GLN A 380 17.26 36.25 1.40
N GLU A 381 16.40 35.88 2.35
CA GLU A 381 16.64 34.77 3.25
C GLU A 381 16.61 33.42 2.51
N MET A 382 15.70 33.24 1.56
CA MET A 382 15.69 32.06 0.68
C MET A 382 17.03 31.89 -0.06
N SER A 383 17.54 33.00 -0.64
CA SER A 383 18.83 33.00 -1.34
C SER A 383 19.99 32.67 -0.40
N ARG A 384 19.93 33.12 0.87
CA ARG A 384 20.92 32.78 1.89
C ARG A 384 20.88 31.29 2.24
N LEU A 385 19.69 30.73 2.48
CA LEU A 385 19.51 29.30 2.78
C LEU A 385 20.02 28.40 1.64
N VAL A 386 19.84 28.81 0.38
CA VAL A 386 20.43 28.12 -0.79
C VAL A 386 21.96 28.24 -0.78
N ALA A 387 22.50 29.45 -0.59
CA ALA A 387 23.94 29.69 -0.61
C ALA A 387 24.70 28.91 0.50
N GLU A 388 24.05 28.71 1.65
CA GLU A 388 24.58 27.95 2.78
C GLU A 388 24.32 26.44 2.68
N GLY A 389 23.58 25.98 1.66
CA GLY A 389 23.28 24.57 1.46
C GLY A 389 22.30 23.99 2.49
N VAL A 390 21.44 24.83 3.05
CA VAL A 390 20.31 24.43 3.90
C VAL A 390 19.19 23.85 3.04
N ILE A 391 18.95 24.47 1.88
CA ILE A 391 18.02 24.06 0.83
C ILE A 391 18.74 24.12 -0.54
N THR A 392 18.10 23.72 -1.64
CA THR A 392 18.69 23.69 -3.00
C THR A 392 17.78 24.31 -4.03
#